data_AF-A0A6A6GEF4-F1
#
_entry.id   AF-A0A6A6GEF4-F1
#
_cell.length_a   1.000
_cell.length_b   1.000
_cell.length_c   1.000
_cell.angle_alpha   90.00
_cell.angle_beta   90.00
_cell.angle_gamma   90.00
#
_symmetry.space_group_name_H-M   'P 1'
#
loop_
_entity.id
_entity.type
_entity.pdbx_description
1 polymer ?
#
loop_
_entity_poly.entity_id
_entity_poly.type
_entity_poly.pdbx_seq_one_letter_code
_entity_poly.pdbx_strand_id
1 'polypeptide(L)' 'TTYHPVGTCAMMPRDKGGVVYEEVRVYGVKGLRMVDASVMPMMPRGNIQTTVYALAERAADIIKGKA' A
#
# COMPACT_ATOMS: atom_id res chain seq x y z
N THR A 1 2.32 -17.02 -14.08
CA THR A 1 2.36 -15.71 -13.39
C THR A 1 3.61 -14.98 -13.86
N THR A 2 3.75 -13.67 -13.66
CA THR A 2 5.04 -12.95 -13.83
C THR A 2 5.74 -12.70 -12.50
N TYR A 3 5.39 -13.45 -11.45
CA TYR A 3 5.91 -13.24 -10.09
C TYR A 3 5.69 -11.82 -9.52
N HIS A 4 4.55 -11.19 -9.85
CA HIS A 4 4.12 -9.89 -9.33
C HIS A 4 2.92 -10.02 -8.37
N PRO A 5 3.04 -10.66 -7.19
CA PRO A 5 1.94 -10.70 -6.23
C PRO A 5 1.66 -9.30 -5.67
N VAL A 6 0.38 -8.94 -5.57
CA VAL A 6 -0.10 -7.66 -5.04
C VAL A 6 -1.41 -7.85 -4.28
N GLY A 7 -1.82 -6.86 -3.48
CA GLY A 7 -3.20 -6.73 -3.00
C GLY A 7 -3.64 -7.59 -1.82
N THR A 8 -2.75 -8.34 -1.16
CA THR A 8 -3.09 -9.15 0.02
C THR A 8 -3.47 -8.31 1.25
N CYS A 9 -3.11 -7.03 1.28
CA CYS A 9 -3.43 -6.06 2.32
C CYS A 9 -3.91 -4.74 1.73
N ALA A 10 -4.83 -4.82 0.76
CA ALA A 10 -5.25 -3.72 -0.08
C ALA A 10 -5.60 -2.41 0.68
N MET A 11 -5.11 -1.30 0.14
CA MET A 11 -5.47 0.07 0.49
C MET A 11 -6.79 0.42 -0.18
N MET A 12 -7.89 0.23 0.55
CA MET A 12 -9.26 0.41 0.07
C MET A 12 -10.21 0.54 1.27
N PRO A 13 -11.48 0.94 1.07
CA PRO A 13 -12.46 1.00 2.15
C PRO A 13 -12.59 -0.35 2.90
N ARG A 14 -12.68 -0.28 4.24
CA ARG A 14 -12.74 -1.46 5.10
C ARG A 14 -13.96 -2.34 4.84
N ASP A 15 -15.10 -1.73 4.52
CA ASP A 15 -16.35 -2.41 4.13
C ASP A 15 -16.25 -3.15 2.79
N LYS A 16 -15.23 -2.84 1.99
CA LYS A 16 -14.90 -3.53 0.73
C LYS A 16 -13.75 -4.54 0.87
N GLY A 17 -13.27 -4.80 2.10
CA GLY A 17 -12.18 -5.74 2.38
C GLY A 17 -10.80 -5.11 2.53
N GLY A 18 -10.72 -3.78 2.69
CA GLY A 18 -9.44 -3.10 2.89
C GLY A 18 -8.77 -3.38 4.22
N VAL A 19 -7.43 -3.37 4.21
CA VAL A 19 -6.57 -3.66 5.36
C VAL A 19 -5.84 -2.40 5.87
N VAL A 20 -5.58 -1.44 4.97
CA VAL A 20 -4.94 -0.17 5.32
C VAL A 20 -5.72 1.06 4.84
N TYR A 21 -5.59 2.17 5.58
CA TYR A 21 -6.03 3.51 5.15
C TYR A 21 -5.14 4.06 4.01
N GLU A 22 -5.53 5.19 3.42
CA GLU A 22 -4.75 5.90 2.39
C GLU A 22 -3.35 6.32 2.90
N GLU A 23 -3.21 6.54 4.21
CA GLU A 23 -1.93 6.84 4.86
C GLU A 23 -1.12 5.59 5.23
N VAL A 24 -1.43 4.45 4.58
CA VAL A 24 -0.81 3.13 4.74
C VAL A 24 -0.79 2.59 6.18
N ARG A 25 -1.67 3.12 7.04
CA ARG A 25 -1.87 2.66 8.43
C ARG A 25 -2.80 1.46 8.45
N VAL A 26 -2.52 0.48 9.30
CA VAL A 26 -3.39 -0.69 9.45
C VAL A 26 -4.67 -0.34 10.21
N TYR A 27 -5.83 -0.75 9.68
CA TYR A 27 -7.12 -0.53 10.34
C TYR A 27 -7.12 -1.10 11.76
N GLY A 28 -7.46 -0.26 12.75
CA GLY A 28 -7.60 -0.68 14.15
C GLY A 28 -6.29 -0.93 14.91
N VAL A 29 -5.13 -0.70 14.30
CA VAL A 29 -3.81 -0.89 14.94
C VAL A 29 -3.10 0.44 15.06
N LYS A 30 -2.57 0.75 16.26
CA LYS A 30 -1.80 1.98 16.49
C LYS A 30 -0.33 1.74 16.18
N GLY A 31 0.31 2.72 15.54
CA GLY A 31 1.76 2.71 15.29
C GLY A 31 2.24 1.75 14.20
N LEU A 32 1.35 1.03 13.51
CA LEU A 32 1.71 0.07 12.46
C LEU A 32 1.32 0.57 11.07
N ARG A 33 2.21 0.39 10.10
CA ARG A 33 2.01 0.68 8.68
C ARG A 33 2.53 -0.47 7.82
N MET A 34 1.95 -0.64 6.64
CA MET A 34 2.41 -1.60 5.63
C MET A 34 2.80 -0.86 4.35
N VAL A 35 4.02 -1.06 3.87
CA VAL A 35 4.59 -0.30 2.75
C VAL A 35 5.31 -1.26 1.79
N ASP A 36 4.51 -1.99 1.01
CA ASP A 36 5.00 -2.89 -0.04
C ASP A 36 3.91 -3.15 -1.08
N ALA A 37 4.10 -4.14 -1.96
CA ALA A 37 3.13 -4.47 -3.00
C ALA A 37 1.77 -4.99 -2.49
N SER A 38 1.69 -5.48 -1.25
CA SER A 38 0.45 -6.01 -0.67
C SER A 38 -0.65 -4.96 -0.56
N VAL A 39 -0.30 -3.69 -0.42
CA VAL A 39 -1.29 -2.62 -0.25
C VAL A 39 -1.85 -2.09 -1.56
N MET A 40 -1.27 -2.45 -2.71
CA MET A 40 -1.80 -2.06 -4.02
C MET A 40 -3.14 -2.78 -4.25
N PRO A 41 -4.30 -2.08 -4.32
CA PRO A 41 -5.60 -2.72 -4.40
C PRO A 41 -5.86 -3.40 -5.76
N MET A 42 -5.06 -3.04 -6.78
CA MET A 42 -5.15 -3.61 -8.12
C MET A 42 -3.76 -3.71 -8.75
N MET A 43 -3.60 -4.69 -9.66
CA MET A 43 -2.38 -4.87 -10.44
C MET A 43 -2.15 -3.65 -11.36
N PRO A 44 -1.02 -2.94 -11.24
CA PRO A 44 -0.66 -1.90 -12.19
C PRO A 44 -0.23 -2.51 -13.53
N ARG A 45 -0.34 -1.73 -14.61
CA ARG A 45 0.17 -2.15 -15.93
C ARG A 45 1.70 -2.03 -15.93
N GLY A 46 2.39 -3.14 -16.21
CA GLY A 46 3.85 -3.18 -16.35
C GLY A 46 4.55 -3.89 -15.19
N ASN A 47 5.86 -3.66 -15.07
CA ASN A 47 6.63 -4.18 -13.94
C ASN A 47 6.30 -3.38 -12.66
N ILE A 48 5.96 -4.08 -11.58
CA ILE A 48 5.47 -3.45 -10.35
C ILE A 48 6.56 -2.72 -9.55
N GLN A 49 7.84 -2.93 -9.86
CA GLN A 49 8.96 -2.29 -9.18
C GLN A 49 8.82 -0.76 -9.13
N THR A 50 8.43 -0.14 -10.25
CA THR A 50 8.25 1.32 -10.31
C THR A 50 7.11 1.80 -9.42
N THR A 51 6.00 1.07 -9.39
CA THR A 51 4.86 1.37 -8.51
C THR A 51 5.20 1.18 -7.04
N VAL A 52 5.98 0.14 -6.71
CA VAL A 52 6.48 -0.08 -5.33
C VAL A 52 7.39 1.07 -4.89
N TYR A 53 8.31 1.54 -5.74
CA TYR A 53 9.13 2.72 -5.43
C TYR A 53 8.27 3.97 -5.20
N ALA A 54 7.33 4.26 -6.10
CA ALA A 54 6.46 5.42 -5.96
C ALA A 54 5.61 5.38 -4.68
N LEU A 55 5.08 4.19 -4.33
CA LEU A 55 4.35 3.96 -3.10
C LEU A 55 5.23 4.17 -1.86
N ALA A 56 6.45 3.64 -1.88
CA ALA A 56 7.41 3.76 -0.77
C ALA A 56 7.82 5.23 -0.53
N GLU A 57 8.06 6.00 -1.59
CA GLU A 57 8.39 7.43 -1.48
C GLU A 57 7.22 8.23 -0.89
N ARG A 58 5.99 8.01 -1.39
CA ARG A 58 4.80 8.68 -0.83
C ARG A 58 4.58 8.30 0.63
N ALA A 59 4.73 7.02 0.98
CA ALA A 59 4.65 6.55 2.37
C ALA A 59 5.73 7.19 3.25
N ALA A 60 6.95 7.34 2.75
CA ALA A 60 8.03 8.01 3.47
C ALA A 60 7.68 9.47 3.77
N ASP A 61 7.09 10.21 2.83
CA ASP A 61 6.62 11.58 3.06
C ASP A 61 5.49 11.64 4.09
N ILE A 62 4.54 10.70 4.06
CA ILE A 62 3.49 10.58 5.08
C ILE A 62 4.09 10.33 6.46
N ILE A 63 5.10 9.46 6.57
CA ILE A 63 5.77 9.13 7.82
C ILE A 63 6.59 10.32 8.35
N LYS A 64 7.27 11.05 7.45
CA LYS A 64 8.03 12.26 7.79
C LYS A 64 7.15 13.49 8.07
N GLY A 65 5.84 13.42 7.84
CA GLY A 65 4.92 14.55 7.99
C GLY A 65 5.07 15.62 6.89
N LYS A 66 5.46 15.21 5.68
CA LYS A 66 5.68 16.07 4.50
C LYS A 66 4.58 15.95 3.45
N ALA A 67 3.54 15.16 3.73
CA ALA A 67 2.55 14.69 2.76
C ALA A 67 1.29 15.56 2.67
#